data_AF-A0A2P8HK92-F1
#
_entry.id   AF-A0A2P8HK92-F1
#
_cell.length_a   1.000
_cell.length_b   1.000
_cell.length_c   1.000
_cell.angle_alpha   90.00
_cell.angle_beta   90.00
_cell.angle_gamma   90.00
#
_symmetry.space_group_name_H-M   'P 1'
#
loop_
_entity.id
_entity.type
_entity.pdbx_description
1 polymer ?
#
loop_
_entity_poly.entity_id
_entity_poly.type
_entity_poly.pdbx_seq_one_letter_code
_entity_poly.pdbx_strand_id
1 'polypeptide(L)'
;MNEHNPIAQEINKIQAHWRKAMDAHPDLHLVRLMIKPEEARVYEGFCKLESTSYGQLEEVFVTHLTSFENEDTFSAAIIKDWLETYDSSTTLLQEMEQRGAPLLWDATPFRQSLTYDPNIPQDALLLQLLQSFRAALPHPPRQLVLALLPRQVSDTRSFAAWLTTLLRKGIPAGVKLLVLDHVGKDHLLINDRPFPGQLLSIHVPLQLENAIQKLATAGNPNDPEIQFRKCLFEMGAALQDKDLKRLHYWGQRMLDCTQQSGNKGLFATAHISYAGMLFNFKREPQIPLLLEKGSRIAKQGMLQGDPACLPLVIQFYGYQGAYAQLRKRFTEAIDWYIQQATLAQQHKFLPQAMNAWYQAAELCRRKDSSRYYTVLEQAWESGKQMTDDEITASVYSYLVRDYHDYAYTNKLSNVVQQIEETMGRIFGKNWKEEIDRMKKANTRMIMQPQIETETEDVSSSS
;
A
#
# COMPACT_ATOMS: atom_id res chain seq x y z
N MET A 1 -15.39 -9.56 -21.63
CA MET A 1 -14.20 -9.35 -20.77
C MET A 1 -13.10 -10.28 -21.24
N ASN A 2 -11.85 -9.83 -21.27
CA ASN A 2 -10.71 -10.72 -21.57
C ASN A 2 -10.58 -11.75 -20.42
N GLU A 3 -11.07 -12.97 -20.64
CA GLU A 3 -10.86 -14.15 -19.77
C GLU A 3 -9.36 -14.47 -19.53
N HIS A 4 -8.49 -13.74 -20.21
CA HIS A 4 -7.03 -13.80 -20.10
C HIS A 4 -6.46 -12.86 -19.02
N ASN A 5 -7.27 -12.04 -18.34
CA ASN A 5 -6.79 -11.23 -17.21
C ASN A 5 -6.61 -12.11 -15.96
N PRO A 6 -5.39 -12.29 -15.44
CA PRO A 6 -5.13 -13.11 -14.26
C PRO A 6 -5.92 -12.68 -13.01
N ILE A 7 -6.24 -11.39 -12.85
CA ILE A 7 -7.06 -10.90 -11.73
C ILE A 7 -8.53 -11.31 -11.91
N ALA A 8 -9.04 -11.33 -13.14
CA ALA A 8 -10.39 -11.84 -13.41
C ALA A 8 -10.50 -13.34 -13.06
N GLN A 9 -9.43 -14.12 -13.26
CA GLN A 9 -9.39 -15.53 -12.84
C GLN A 9 -9.47 -15.68 -11.32
N GLU A 10 -8.83 -14.79 -10.55
CA GLU A 10 -8.97 -14.79 -9.09
C GLU A 10 -10.38 -14.39 -8.64
N ILE A 11 -11.03 -13.43 -9.30
CA ILE A 11 -12.44 -13.10 -9.05
C ILE A 11 -13.36 -14.29 -9.35
N ASN A 12 -13.12 -15.00 -10.46
CA ASN A 12 -13.89 -16.20 -10.81
C ASN A 12 -13.76 -17.30 -9.74
N LYS A 13 -12.61 -17.41 -9.07
CA LYS A 13 -12.47 -18.32 -7.92
C LYS A 13 -13.35 -17.90 -6.76
N ILE A 14 -13.43 -16.61 -6.45
CA ILE A 14 -14.31 -16.10 -5.39
C ILE A 14 -15.78 -16.41 -5.73
N GLN A 15 -16.21 -16.12 -6.96
CA GLN A 15 -17.57 -16.44 -7.44
C GLN A 15 -17.88 -17.95 -7.35
N ALA A 16 -16.95 -18.82 -7.74
CA ALA A 16 -17.14 -20.27 -7.67
C ALA A 16 -17.29 -20.77 -6.22
N HIS A 17 -16.49 -20.24 -5.29
CA HIS A 17 -16.62 -20.56 -3.87
C HIS A 17 -17.91 -20.00 -3.28
N TRP A 18 -18.32 -18.79 -3.69
CA TRP A 18 -19.59 -18.20 -3.32
C TRP A 18 -20.76 -19.10 -3.69
N ARG A 19 -20.90 -19.47 -4.98
CA ARG A 19 -21.99 -20.35 -5.44
C ARG A 19 -22.06 -21.65 -4.63
N LYS A 20 -20.93 -22.33 -4.48
CA LYS A 20 -20.84 -23.57 -3.69
C LYS A 20 -21.30 -23.37 -2.24
N ALA A 21 -20.95 -22.25 -1.63
CA ALA A 21 -21.37 -21.93 -0.26
C ALA A 21 -22.87 -21.65 -0.16
N MET A 22 -23.44 -20.91 -1.11
CA MET A 22 -24.87 -20.59 -1.11
C MET A 22 -25.73 -21.83 -1.36
N ASP A 23 -25.29 -22.72 -2.25
CA ASP A 23 -25.98 -23.99 -2.52
C ASP A 23 -25.99 -24.92 -1.29
N ALA A 24 -24.90 -24.92 -0.52
CA ALA A 24 -24.75 -25.77 0.66
C ALA A 24 -25.49 -25.23 1.89
N HIS A 25 -25.77 -23.93 1.94
CA HIS A 25 -26.31 -23.25 3.12
C HIS A 25 -27.50 -22.33 2.74
N PRO A 26 -28.71 -22.88 2.52
CA PRO A 26 -29.86 -22.10 2.08
C PRO A 26 -30.38 -21.08 3.11
N ASP A 27 -30.16 -21.35 4.41
CA ASP A 27 -30.59 -20.48 5.52
C ASP A 27 -29.53 -19.42 5.91
N LEU A 28 -28.51 -19.23 5.07
CA LEU A 28 -27.40 -18.34 5.35
C LEU A 28 -27.81 -16.86 5.27
N HIS A 29 -27.47 -16.10 6.31
CA HIS A 29 -27.81 -14.68 6.43
C HIS A 29 -26.60 -13.75 6.61
N LEU A 30 -25.48 -14.23 7.15
CA LEU A 30 -24.25 -13.44 7.27
C LEU A 30 -23.04 -14.24 6.77
N VAL A 31 -22.32 -13.65 5.83
CA VAL A 31 -21.09 -14.19 5.27
C VAL A 31 -19.91 -13.29 5.64
N ARG A 32 -18.92 -13.87 6.33
CA ARG A 32 -17.62 -13.25 6.59
C ARG A 32 -16.61 -13.79 5.58
N LEU A 33 -16.21 -12.95 4.64
CA LEU A 33 -15.06 -13.27 3.79
C LEU A 33 -13.77 -12.94 4.56
N MET A 34 -13.01 -13.98 4.86
CA MET A 34 -11.73 -13.89 5.55
C MET A 34 -10.65 -13.58 4.52
N ILE A 35 -10.01 -12.42 4.65
CA ILE A 35 -9.05 -11.86 3.69
C ILE A 35 -7.69 -11.63 4.33
N LYS A 36 -6.63 -11.67 3.53
CA LYS A 36 -5.34 -11.10 3.87
C LYS A 36 -5.28 -9.62 3.46
N PRO A 37 -4.44 -8.78 4.10
CA PRO A 37 -4.32 -7.36 3.76
C PRO A 37 -4.05 -7.10 2.26
N GLU A 38 -3.20 -7.91 1.64
CA GLU A 38 -2.86 -7.82 0.22
C GLU A 38 -4.01 -8.21 -0.73
N GLU A 39 -5.04 -8.91 -0.21
CA GLU A 39 -6.20 -9.37 -0.99
C GLU A 39 -7.36 -8.37 -1.00
N ALA A 40 -7.36 -7.36 -0.12
CA ALA A 40 -8.48 -6.46 0.11
C ALA A 40 -9.05 -5.86 -1.18
N ARG A 41 -8.18 -5.34 -2.06
CA ARG A 41 -8.60 -4.70 -3.32
C ARG A 41 -9.30 -5.67 -4.29
N VAL A 42 -8.93 -6.95 -4.28
CA VAL A 42 -9.56 -7.95 -5.16
C VAL A 42 -10.94 -8.32 -4.65
N TYR A 43 -11.11 -8.46 -3.33
CA TYR A 43 -12.41 -8.70 -2.72
C TYR A 43 -13.36 -7.50 -2.83
N GLU A 44 -12.86 -6.27 -2.68
CA GLU A 44 -13.63 -5.06 -3.01
C GLU A 44 -14.03 -5.02 -4.48
N GLY A 45 -13.10 -5.38 -5.37
CA GLY A 45 -13.34 -5.48 -6.81
C GLY A 45 -14.41 -6.51 -7.16
N PHE A 46 -14.41 -7.66 -6.49
CA PHE A 46 -15.46 -8.67 -6.58
C PHE A 46 -16.83 -8.10 -6.21
N CYS A 47 -16.98 -7.49 -5.03
CA CYS A 47 -18.26 -6.94 -4.59
C CYS A 47 -18.78 -5.87 -5.57
N LYS A 48 -17.89 -4.96 -6.00
CA LYS A 48 -18.23 -3.92 -6.98
C LYS A 48 -18.63 -4.50 -8.33
N LEU A 49 -17.92 -5.53 -8.81
CA LEU A 49 -18.25 -6.20 -10.08
C LEU A 49 -19.65 -6.82 -10.03
N GLU A 50 -19.96 -7.56 -8.96
CA GLU A 50 -21.27 -8.18 -8.78
C GLU A 50 -22.39 -7.14 -8.59
N SER A 51 -22.07 -5.93 -8.13
CA SER A 51 -23.01 -4.79 -8.12
C SER A 51 -23.22 -4.15 -9.50
N THR A 52 -22.68 -4.70 -10.59
CA THR A 52 -22.89 -4.21 -11.97
C THR A 52 -23.65 -5.21 -12.83
N SER A 53 -24.05 -4.78 -14.02
CA SER A 53 -24.62 -5.65 -15.07
C SER A 53 -23.65 -6.71 -15.61
N TYR A 54 -22.36 -6.66 -15.22
CA TYR A 54 -21.35 -7.65 -15.58
C TYR A 54 -21.13 -8.71 -14.48
N GLY A 55 -21.85 -8.61 -13.35
CA GLY A 55 -21.89 -9.66 -12.34
C GLY A 55 -22.32 -11.00 -12.91
N GLN A 56 -21.88 -12.09 -12.30
CA GLN A 56 -22.18 -13.45 -12.76
C GLN A 56 -22.91 -14.28 -11.71
N LEU A 57 -23.07 -13.75 -10.50
CA LEU A 57 -23.86 -14.40 -9.46
C LEU A 57 -25.36 -14.18 -9.69
N GLU A 58 -26.17 -15.11 -9.18
CA GLU A 58 -27.63 -15.03 -9.31
C GLU A 58 -28.22 -13.98 -8.36
N GLU A 59 -27.53 -13.71 -7.25
CA GLU A 59 -27.94 -12.70 -6.30
C GLU A 59 -27.65 -11.29 -6.78
N VAL A 60 -28.53 -10.36 -6.42
CA VAL A 60 -28.28 -8.93 -6.63
C VAL A 60 -27.40 -8.42 -5.50
N PHE A 61 -26.18 -7.97 -5.85
CA PHE A 61 -25.26 -7.37 -4.88
C PHE A 61 -25.45 -5.86 -4.81
N VAL A 62 -25.63 -5.33 -3.60
CA VAL A 62 -25.57 -3.89 -3.34
C VAL A 62 -24.41 -3.64 -2.37
N THR A 63 -23.37 -2.99 -2.88
CA THR A 63 -22.15 -2.70 -2.13
C THR A 63 -22.19 -1.31 -1.51
N HIS A 64 -22.14 -1.24 -0.19
CA HIS A 64 -22.09 0.00 0.57
C HIS A 64 -20.69 0.29 1.09
N LEU A 65 -20.26 1.55 0.93
CA LEU A 65 -18.99 2.08 1.44
C LEU A 65 -19.19 3.03 2.63
N THR A 66 -20.40 3.06 3.19
CA THR A 66 -20.80 3.91 4.32
C THR A 66 -19.88 3.66 5.52
N SER A 67 -19.27 4.71 6.07
CA SER A 67 -18.41 4.58 7.25
C SER A 67 -19.21 4.13 8.47
N PHE A 68 -18.61 3.29 9.31
CA PHE A 68 -19.17 2.88 10.59
C PHE A 68 -18.64 3.81 11.69
N GLU A 69 -19.51 4.67 12.20
CA GLU A 69 -19.21 5.56 13.33
C GLU A 69 -19.56 4.92 14.67
N ASN A 70 -20.79 4.42 14.80
CA ASN A 70 -21.29 3.69 15.98
C ASN A 70 -22.55 2.88 15.61
N GLU A 71 -22.99 2.01 16.53
CA GLU A 71 -24.11 1.09 16.32
C GLU A 71 -25.49 1.76 16.22
N ASP A 72 -25.69 2.94 16.81
CA ASP A 72 -26.99 3.61 16.85
C ASP A 72 -27.32 4.33 15.53
N THR A 73 -26.32 4.88 14.85
CA THR A 73 -26.51 5.71 13.66
C THR A 73 -26.28 4.96 12.34
N PHE A 74 -25.64 3.80 12.38
CA PHE A 74 -25.16 3.13 11.17
C PHE A 74 -26.28 2.65 10.24
N SER A 75 -27.35 2.05 10.79
CA SER A 75 -28.51 1.63 9.99
C SER A 75 -29.15 2.81 9.25
N ALA A 76 -29.30 3.96 9.91
CA ALA A 76 -29.85 5.16 9.28
C ALA A 76 -28.93 5.70 8.18
N ALA A 77 -27.61 5.65 8.38
CA ALA A 77 -26.63 6.03 7.37
C ALA A 77 -26.71 5.14 6.12
N ILE A 78 -26.84 3.82 6.28
CA ILE A 78 -27.04 2.90 5.15
C ILE A 78 -28.33 3.21 4.40
N ILE A 79 -29.45 3.40 5.11
CA ILE A 79 -30.75 3.73 4.48
C ILE A 79 -30.63 5.02 3.67
N LYS A 80 -30.00 6.05 4.24
CA LYS A 80 -29.79 7.33 3.56
C LYS A 80 -28.98 7.16 2.28
N ASP A 81 -27.81 6.52 2.37
CA ASP A 81 -26.93 6.28 1.21
C ASP A 81 -27.64 5.44 0.14
N TRP A 82 -28.47 4.48 0.55
CA TRP A 82 -29.24 3.63 -0.36
C TRP A 82 -30.26 4.45 -1.16
N LEU A 83 -31.00 5.33 -0.47
CA LEU A 83 -32.00 6.20 -1.10
C LEU A 83 -31.34 7.19 -2.06
N GLU A 84 -30.23 7.82 -1.65
CA GLU A 84 -29.47 8.73 -2.51
C GLU A 84 -28.93 8.01 -3.77
N THR A 85 -28.43 6.78 -3.61
CA THR A 85 -27.97 5.94 -4.74
C THR A 85 -29.12 5.55 -5.66
N TYR A 86 -30.29 5.21 -5.10
CA TYR A 86 -31.48 4.90 -5.89
C TYR A 86 -31.96 6.11 -6.69
N ASP A 87 -32.02 7.29 -6.06
CA ASP A 87 -32.49 8.54 -6.68
C ASP A 87 -31.55 9.02 -7.81
N SER A 88 -30.26 8.70 -7.71
CA SER A 88 -29.27 8.98 -8.76
C SER A 88 -29.23 7.94 -9.89
N SER A 89 -29.97 6.84 -9.77
CA SER A 89 -29.94 5.71 -10.72
C SER A 89 -30.98 5.82 -11.86
N THR A 90 -31.49 7.01 -12.16
CA THR A 90 -32.56 7.25 -13.15
C THR A 90 -32.31 6.59 -14.52
N THR A 91 -31.08 6.70 -15.05
CA THR A 91 -30.71 6.11 -16.34
C THR A 91 -30.81 4.58 -16.30
N LEU A 92 -30.33 3.95 -15.22
CA LEU A 92 -30.41 2.49 -15.06
C LEU A 92 -31.87 2.02 -14.97
N LEU A 93 -32.71 2.73 -14.22
CA LEU A 93 -34.14 2.40 -14.10
C LEU A 93 -34.86 2.49 -15.46
N GLN A 94 -34.56 3.51 -16.27
CA GLN A 94 -35.08 3.63 -17.63
C GLN A 94 -34.61 2.50 -18.56
N GLU A 95 -33.33 2.11 -18.47
CA GLU A 95 -32.81 0.96 -19.24
C GLU A 95 -33.50 -0.34 -18.85
N MET A 96 -33.76 -0.55 -17.56
CA MET A 96 -34.48 -1.73 -17.06
C MET A 96 -35.92 -1.78 -17.59
N GLU A 97 -36.62 -0.65 -17.59
CA GLU A 97 -37.97 -0.53 -18.15
C GLU A 97 -37.99 -0.86 -19.65
N GLN A 98 -37.05 -0.30 -20.43
CA GLN A 98 -36.94 -0.58 -21.87
C GLN A 98 -36.62 -2.04 -22.19
N ARG A 99 -35.90 -2.74 -21.29
CA ARG A 99 -35.60 -4.18 -21.41
C ARG A 99 -36.73 -5.09 -20.92
N GLY A 100 -37.87 -4.53 -20.51
CA GLY A 100 -39.04 -5.30 -20.08
C GLY A 100 -38.91 -5.89 -18.67
N ALA A 101 -37.98 -5.39 -17.85
CA ALA A 101 -37.76 -5.84 -16.48
C ALA A 101 -37.72 -4.64 -15.50
N PRO A 102 -38.79 -3.82 -15.42
CA PRO A 102 -38.79 -2.62 -14.59
C PRO A 102 -38.68 -2.97 -13.10
N LEU A 103 -37.88 -2.19 -12.36
CA LEU A 103 -37.83 -2.26 -10.90
C LEU A 103 -38.95 -1.39 -10.32
N LEU A 104 -40.05 -2.02 -9.91
CA LEU A 104 -41.20 -1.32 -9.32
C LEU A 104 -41.09 -1.28 -7.79
N TRP A 105 -40.15 -0.48 -7.29
CA TRP A 105 -39.91 -0.32 -5.86
C TRP A 105 -40.41 1.04 -5.34
N ASP A 106 -41.24 1.02 -4.29
CA ASP A 106 -41.69 2.24 -3.59
C ASP A 106 -40.77 2.56 -2.41
N ALA A 107 -39.96 3.60 -2.60
CA ALA A 107 -39.04 4.11 -1.59
C ALA A 107 -39.66 5.15 -0.62
N THR A 108 -40.90 5.58 -0.87
CA THR A 108 -41.58 6.65 -0.11
C THR A 108 -41.67 6.40 1.39
N PRO A 109 -42.03 5.19 1.88
CA PRO A 109 -42.13 4.92 3.31
C PRO A 109 -40.81 5.12 4.07
N PHE A 110 -39.68 4.82 3.44
CA PHE A 110 -38.35 4.93 4.04
C PHE A 110 -37.88 6.38 4.13
N ARG A 111 -38.19 7.21 3.12
CA ARG A 111 -37.90 8.66 3.14
C ARG A 111 -38.66 9.38 4.26
N GLN A 112 -39.94 9.03 4.44
CA GLN A 112 -40.78 9.62 5.48
C GLN A 112 -40.31 9.21 6.87
N SER A 113 -39.97 7.94 7.06
CA SER A 113 -39.52 7.40 8.35
C SER A 113 -38.22 8.04 8.86
N LEU A 114 -37.29 8.38 7.97
CA LEU A 114 -36.06 9.11 8.33
C LEU A 114 -36.31 10.57 8.74
N THR A 115 -37.44 11.16 8.36
CA THR A 115 -37.72 12.59 8.53
C THR A 115 -38.62 12.87 9.74
N TYR A 116 -39.53 11.94 10.08
CA TYR A 116 -40.67 12.24 10.95
C TYR A 116 -40.67 11.58 12.34
N ASP A 117 -39.83 10.57 12.60
CA ASP A 117 -39.79 9.93 13.93
C ASP A 117 -38.39 9.45 14.34
N PRO A 118 -37.69 10.19 15.21
CA PRO A 118 -36.37 9.79 15.72
C PRO A 118 -36.41 8.56 16.65
N ASN A 119 -37.60 8.07 17.04
CA ASN A 119 -37.73 6.91 17.93
C ASN A 119 -37.94 5.58 17.17
N ILE A 120 -38.02 5.59 15.84
CA ILE A 120 -38.07 4.34 15.06
C ILE A 120 -36.72 3.62 15.22
N PRO A 121 -36.70 2.35 15.66
CA PRO A 121 -35.48 1.55 15.68
C PRO A 121 -34.95 1.39 14.25
N GLN A 122 -33.87 2.10 13.93
CA GLN A 122 -33.34 2.23 12.56
C GLN A 122 -32.93 0.88 11.96
N ASP A 123 -32.50 -0.07 12.79
CA ASP A 123 -32.23 -1.45 12.40
C ASP A 123 -33.45 -2.16 11.81
N ALA A 124 -34.63 -1.99 12.44
CA ALA A 124 -35.86 -2.61 11.95
C ALA A 124 -36.29 -1.97 10.63
N LEU A 125 -36.11 -0.65 10.50
CA LEU A 125 -36.37 0.07 9.26
C LEU A 125 -35.44 -0.40 8.13
N LEU A 126 -34.16 -0.64 8.41
CA LEU A 126 -33.20 -1.18 7.44
C LEU A 126 -33.64 -2.58 6.97
N LEU A 127 -34.03 -3.47 7.89
CA LEU A 127 -34.49 -4.81 7.52
C LEU A 127 -35.78 -4.76 6.66
N GLN A 128 -36.70 -3.85 6.97
CA GLN A 128 -37.90 -3.61 6.15
C GLN A 128 -37.53 -3.08 4.75
N LEU A 129 -36.54 -2.19 4.66
CA LEU A 129 -36.03 -1.69 3.39
C LEU A 129 -35.48 -2.82 2.53
N LEU A 130 -34.59 -3.66 3.10
CA LEU A 130 -33.99 -4.77 2.38
C LEU A 130 -35.04 -5.78 1.91
N GLN A 131 -36.04 -6.08 2.74
CA GLN A 131 -37.14 -6.95 2.36
C GLN A 131 -37.99 -6.37 1.23
N SER A 132 -38.34 -5.08 1.34
CA SER A 132 -39.14 -4.35 0.34
C SER A 132 -38.43 -4.30 -1.00
N PHE A 133 -37.15 -3.93 -1.00
CA PHE A 133 -36.32 -3.86 -2.21
C PHE A 133 -36.18 -5.23 -2.88
N ARG A 134 -35.84 -6.26 -2.09
CA ARG A 134 -35.75 -7.65 -2.60
C ARG A 134 -37.07 -8.11 -3.24
N ALA A 135 -38.21 -7.80 -2.63
CA ALA A 135 -39.52 -8.19 -3.16
C ALA A 135 -39.83 -7.56 -4.52
N ALA A 136 -39.30 -6.36 -4.78
CA ALA A 136 -39.47 -5.62 -6.03
C ALA A 136 -38.56 -6.09 -7.18
N LEU A 137 -37.57 -6.96 -6.92
CA LEU A 137 -36.67 -7.47 -7.96
C LEU A 137 -37.45 -8.23 -9.07
N PRO A 138 -37.13 -8.02 -10.36
CA PRO A 138 -37.98 -8.45 -11.46
C PRO A 138 -38.03 -9.99 -11.67
N HIS A 139 -36.97 -10.73 -11.33
CA HIS A 139 -36.86 -12.17 -11.63
C HIS A 139 -36.58 -13.04 -10.40
N PRO A 140 -37.24 -14.21 -10.25
CA PRO A 140 -36.87 -15.21 -9.24
C PRO A 140 -35.66 -16.07 -9.68
N PRO A 141 -34.84 -16.56 -8.73
CA PRO A 141 -34.94 -16.35 -7.29
C PRO A 141 -34.48 -14.94 -6.88
N ARG A 142 -35.33 -14.22 -6.14
CA ARG A 142 -35.07 -12.84 -5.68
C ARG A 142 -34.18 -12.87 -4.45
N GLN A 143 -32.88 -12.96 -4.68
CA GLN A 143 -31.85 -12.96 -3.64
C GLN A 143 -31.11 -11.63 -3.63
N LEU A 144 -30.90 -11.08 -2.44
CA LEU A 144 -30.22 -9.80 -2.22
C LEU A 144 -29.03 -10.00 -1.30
N VAL A 145 -27.87 -9.48 -1.70
CA VAL A 145 -26.67 -9.40 -0.86
C VAL A 145 -26.36 -7.94 -0.59
N LEU A 146 -26.41 -7.54 0.68
CA LEU A 146 -25.87 -6.26 1.14
C LEU A 146 -24.41 -6.47 1.55
N ALA A 147 -23.50 -6.02 0.69
CA ALA A 147 -22.06 -6.03 0.97
C ALA A 147 -21.66 -4.77 1.71
N LEU A 148 -21.29 -4.91 2.98
CA LEU A 148 -20.89 -3.83 3.87
C LEU A 148 -19.37 -3.72 3.90
N LEU A 149 -18.84 -2.72 3.21
CA LEU A 149 -17.41 -2.42 3.12
C LEU A 149 -17.11 -1.01 3.65
N PRO A 150 -17.27 -0.75 4.96
CA PRO A 150 -17.10 0.60 5.50
C PRO A 150 -15.70 1.15 5.22
N ARG A 151 -15.60 2.39 4.73
CA ARG A 151 -14.30 3.06 4.51
C ARG A 151 -13.51 3.23 5.81
N GLN A 152 -14.23 3.39 6.91
CA GLN A 152 -13.70 3.52 8.25
C GLN A 152 -14.60 2.77 9.23
N VAL A 153 -14.00 2.12 10.22
CA VAL A 153 -14.69 1.49 11.35
C VAL A 153 -14.10 2.07 12.63
N SER A 154 -14.89 2.87 13.35
CA SER A 154 -14.43 3.53 14.58
C SER A 154 -14.15 2.56 15.74
N ASP A 155 -15.01 1.55 15.92
CA ASP A 155 -14.80 0.45 16.87
C ASP A 155 -15.33 -0.86 16.28
N THR A 156 -14.46 -1.85 16.17
CA THR A 156 -14.81 -3.12 15.52
C THR A 156 -15.73 -4.00 16.37
N ARG A 157 -15.72 -3.85 17.70
CA ARG A 157 -16.61 -4.62 18.59
C ARG A 157 -18.04 -4.12 18.51
N SER A 158 -18.25 -2.81 18.48
CA SER A 158 -19.55 -2.19 18.21
C SER A 158 -20.07 -2.57 16.83
N PHE A 159 -19.20 -2.67 15.81
CA PHE A 159 -19.64 -3.14 14.50
C PHE A 159 -20.11 -4.60 14.53
N ALA A 160 -19.37 -5.49 15.19
CA ALA A 160 -19.78 -6.89 15.40
C ALA A 160 -21.07 -7.00 16.24
N ALA A 161 -21.23 -6.14 17.25
CA ALA A 161 -22.43 -6.07 18.07
C ALA A 161 -23.65 -5.64 17.24
N TRP A 162 -23.50 -4.64 16.38
CA TRP A 162 -24.53 -4.20 15.45
C TRP A 162 -24.96 -5.32 14.47
N LEU A 163 -23.99 -6.04 13.87
CA LEU A 163 -24.29 -7.23 13.03
C LEU A 163 -25.08 -8.30 13.81
N THR A 164 -24.68 -8.55 15.06
CA THR A 164 -25.37 -9.48 15.96
C THR A 164 -26.80 -9.01 16.25
N THR A 165 -27.02 -7.71 16.42
CA THR A 165 -28.35 -7.12 16.62
C THR A 165 -29.25 -7.33 15.41
N LEU A 166 -28.75 -7.13 14.18
CA LEU A 166 -29.51 -7.43 12.97
C LEU A 166 -29.90 -8.90 12.88
N LEU A 167 -28.98 -9.82 13.18
CA LEU A 167 -29.26 -11.25 13.21
C LEU A 167 -30.36 -11.60 14.23
N ARG A 168 -30.30 -11.04 15.45
CA ARG A 168 -31.34 -11.25 16.49
C ARG A 168 -32.71 -10.71 16.08
N LYS A 169 -32.76 -9.59 15.36
CA LYS A 169 -34.01 -9.01 14.85
C LYS A 169 -34.61 -9.83 13.71
N GLY A 170 -33.81 -10.70 13.09
CA GLY A 170 -34.23 -11.60 12.01
C GLY A 170 -34.00 -10.97 10.65
N ILE A 171 -32.98 -11.45 9.95
CA ILE A 171 -32.70 -11.02 8.58
C ILE A 171 -33.74 -11.66 7.65
N PRO A 172 -34.42 -10.89 6.78
CA PRO A 172 -35.45 -11.43 5.90
C PRO A 172 -34.94 -12.58 5.02
N ALA A 173 -35.79 -13.56 4.78
CA ALA A 173 -35.47 -14.66 3.87
C ALA A 173 -35.11 -14.14 2.47
N GLY A 174 -34.00 -14.66 1.93
CA GLY A 174 -33.44 -14.21 0.66
C GLY A 174 -32.64 -12.91 0.73
N VAL A 175 -32.36 -12.39 1.94
CA VAL A 175 -31.40 -11.32 2.19
C VAL A 175 -30.17 -11.89 2.91
N LYS A 176 -28.99 -11.51 2.44
CA LYS A 176 -27.70 -11.86 3.04
C LYS A 176 -26.88 -10.61 3.29
N LEU A 177 -26.14 -10.60 4.38
CA LEU A 177 -25.11 -9.61 4.68
C LEU A 177 -23.75 -10.20 4.34
N LEU A 178 -22.89 -9.39 3.73
CA LEU A 178 -21.51 -9.74 3.46
C LEU A 178 -20.59 -8.71 4.11
N VAL A 179 -19.60 -9.18 4.86
CA VAL A 179 -18.53 -8.35 5.44
C VAL A 179 -17.16 -8.97 5.17
N LEU A 180 -16.13 -8.14 5.18
CA LEU A 180 -14.74 -8.59 5.15
C LEU A 180 -14.17 -8.64 6.57
N ASP A 181 -13.38 -9.66 6.86
CA ASP A 181 -12.62 -9.78 8.10
C ASP A 181 -11.23 -10.37 7.81
N HIS A 182 -10.32 -10.35 8.78
CA HIS A 182 -8.93 -10.70 8.58
C HIS A 182 -8.61 -12.12 9.04
N VAL A 183 -7.92 -12.87 8.18
CA VAL A 183 -7.38 -14.19 8.51
C VAL A 183 -6.52 -14.10 9.77
N GLY A 184 -6.82 -14.91 10.78
CA GLY A 184 -6.07 -15.02 12.04
C GLY A 184 -6.33 -13.92 13.07
N LYS A 185 -7.25 -12.98 12.82
CA LYS A 185 -7.61 -11.93 13.79
C LYS A 185 -9.07 -11.96 14.25
N ASP A 186 -9.98 -12.51 13.43
CA ASP A 186 -11.39 -12.77 13.76
C ASP A 186 -12.11 -11.59 14.43
N HIS A 187 -11.94 -10.37 13.88
CA HIS A 187 -12.45 -9.17 14.53
C HIS A 187 -13.98 -9.11 14.56
N LEU A 188 -14.64 -9.73 13.59
CA LEU A 188 -16.11 -9.82 13.47
C LEU A 188 -16.63 -11.19 13.94
N LEU A 189 -15.89 -11.80 14.87
CA LEU A 189 -16.27 -12.88 15.79
C LEU A 189 -17.74 -12.95 16.24
N ILE A 190 -18.69 -13.63 15.57
CA ILE A 190 -20.05 -13.81 16.12
C ILE A 190 -20.26 -15.25 16.62
N ASN A 191 -20.83 -15.38 17.83
CA ASN A 191 -21.24 -16.66 18.39
C ASN A 191 -22.38 -17.26 17.56
N ASP A 192 -22.17 -18.45 16.99
CA ASP A 192 -23.06 -19.13 16.06
C ASP A 192 -24.18 -19.94 16.73
N ARG A 193 -24.02 -20.30 18.01
CA ARG A 193 -25.02 -21.09 18.76
C ARG A 193 -26.45 -20.53 18.71
N PRO A 194 -26.69 -19.21 18.80
CA PRO A 194 -28.03 -18.63 18.69
C PRO A 194 -28.55 -18.57 17.24
N PHE A 195 -27.68 -18.78 16.25
CA PHE A 195 -27.97 -18.60 14.82
C PHE A 195 -27.53 -19.82 13.99
N PRO A 196 -28.02 -21.04 14.31
CA PRO A 196 -27.55 -22.27 13.69
C PRO A 196 -27.77 -22.23 12.18
N GLY A 197 -26.69 -22.43 11.40
CA GLY A 197 -26.74 -22.45 9.94
C GLY A 197 -26.82 -21.07 9.25
N GLN A 198 -26.94 -19.97 10.01
CA GLN A 198 -27.12 -18.62 9.44
C GLN A 198 -25.81 -17.87 9.22
N LEU A 199 -24.70 -18.38 9.75
CA LEU A 199 -23.38 -17.75 9.70
C LEU A 199 -22.41 -18.61 8.91
N LEU A 200 -21.59 -17.99 8.07
CA LEU A 200 -20.50 -18.68 7.37
C LEU A 200 -19.28 -17.78 7.25
N SER A 201 -18.11 -18.34 7.59
CA SER A 201 -16.81 -17.72 7.31
C SER A 201 -16.13 -18.47 6.17
N ILE A 202 -15.72 -17.74 5.13
CA ILE A 202 -15.07 -18.31 3.94
C ILE A 202 -13.74 -17.62 3.72
N HIS A 203 -12.65 -18.38 3.60
CA HIS A 203 -11.41 -17.89 3.02
C HIS A 203 -11.23 -18.49 1.62
N VAL A 204 -11.10 -17.66 0.60
CA VAL A 204 -10.73 -18.10 -0.75
C VAL A 204 -9.26 -17.75 -0.95
N PRO A 205 -8.34 -18.74 -0.99
CA PRO A 205 -6.93 -18.48 -1.17
C PRO A 205 -6.66 -17.95 -2.58
N LEU A 206 -6.16 -16.72 -2.69
CA LEU A 206 -5.85 -16.08 -3.96
C LEU A 206 -4.36 -16.22 -4.30
N GLN A 207 -4.05 -16.27 -5.60
CA GLN A 207 -2.66 -16.30 -6.10
C GLN A 207 -2.26 -14.95 -6.70
N LEU A 208 -2.31 -13.89 -5.89
CA LEU A 208 -2.12 -12.52 -6.37
C LEU A 208 -0.71 -12.24 -6.90
N GLU A 209 0.33 -12.81 -6.28
CA GLU A 209 1.71 -12.67 -6.77
C GLU A 209 1.86 -13.21 -8.19
N ASN A 210 1.34 -14.42 -8.44
CA ASN A 210 1.32 -15.03 -9.77
C ASN A 210 0.50 -14.21 -10.76
N ALA A 211 -0.65 -13.67 -10.33
CA ALA A 211 -1.51 -12.84 -11.17
C ALA A 211 -0.83 -11.53 -11.58
N ILE A 212 -0.17 -10.86 -10.62
CA ILE A 212 0.61 -9.64 -10.83
C ILE A 212 1.80 -9.92 -11.73
N GLN A 213 2.54 -11.01 -11.50
CA GLN A 213 3.68 -11.40 -12.34
C GLN A 213 3.23 -11.63 -13.79
N LYS A 214 2.13 -12.36 -14.00
CA LYS A 214 1.56 -12.61 -15.33
C LYS A 214 1.13 -11.31 -16.01
N LEU A 215 0.52 -10.36 -15.28
CA LEU A 215 0.14 -9.06 -15.81
C LEU A 215 1.36 -8.20 -16.16
N ALA A 216 2.34 -8.12 -15.27
CA ALA A 216 3.54 -7.31 -15.46
C ALA A 216 4.47 -7.85 -16.57
N THR A 217 4.33 -9.14 -16.91
CA THR A 217 5.06 -9.79 -18.01
C THR A 217 4.18 -10.06 -19.24
N ALA A 218 2.92 -9.62 -19.23
CA ALA A 218 2.04 -9.69 -20.39
C ALA A 218 2.43 -8.64 -21.44
N GLY A 219 2.46 -9.05 -22.71
CA GLY A 219 2.85 -8.19 -23.83
C GLY A 219 3.75 -8.93 -24.81
N ASN A 220 4.46 -8.19 -25.65
CA ASN A 220 5.41 -8.78 -26.59
C ASN A 220 6.61 -9.38 -25.83
N PRO A 221 6.86 -10.70 -25.90
CA PRO A 221 7.99 -11.32 -25.19
C PRO A 221 9.37 -10.85 -25.67
N ASN A 222 9.44 -10.23 -26.85
CA ASN A 222 10.67 -9.66 -27.41
C ASN A 222 10.88 -8.20 -27.00
N ASP A 223 9.95 -7.59 -26.26
CA ASP A 223 10.13 -6.25 -25.71
C ASP A 223 11.16 -6.28 -24.56
N PRO A 224 12.25 -5.50 -24.63
CA PRO A 224 13.26 -5.44 -23.59
C PRO A 224 12.72 -5.09 -22.20
N GLU A 225 11.67 -4.27 -22.08
CA GLU A 225 11.06 -3.94 -20.79
C GLU A 225 10.31 -5.12 -20.19
N ILE A 226 9.61 -5.90 -21.03
CA ILE A 226 8.93 -7.13 -20.61
C ILE A 226 9.96 -8.17 -20.16
N GLN A 227 11.04 -8.33 -20.91
CA GLN A 227 12.14 -9.23 -20.55
C GLN A 227 12.84 -8.79 -19.26
N PHE A 228 13.08 -7.49 -19.09
CA PHE A 228 13.61 -6.90 -17.86
C PHE A 228 12.72 -7.24 -16.66
N ARG A 229 11.41 -6.97 -16.75
CA ARG A 229 10.44 -7.27 -15.68
C ARG A 229 10.43 -8.76 -15.34
N LYS A 230 10.44 -9.64 -16.35
CA LYS A 230 10.53 -11.09 -16.14
C LYS A 230 11.79 -11.48 -15.38
N CYS A 231 12.96 -10.97 -15.78
CA CYS A 231 14.21 -11.26 -15.08
C CYS A 231 14.17 -10.73 -13.64
N LEU A 232 13.58 -9.55 -13.40
CA LEU A 232 13.48 -8.97 -12.06
C LEU A 232 12.69 -9.87 -11.10
N PHE A 233 11.57 -10.44 -11.55
CA PHE A 233 10.80 -11.39 -10.73
C PHE A 233 11.58 -12.66 -10.43
N GLU A 234 12.25 -13.24 -11.44
CA GLU A 234 13.06 -14.45 -11.27
C GLU A 234 14.26 -14.25 -10.36
N MET A 235 14.89 -13.07 -10.42
CA MET A 235 15.96 -12.68 -9.50
C MET A 235 15.42 -12.48 -8.08
N GLY A 236 14.24 -11.90 -7.91
CA GLY A 236 13.56 -11.78 -6.61
C GLY A 236 13.26 -13.13 -5.98
N ALA A 237 12.74 -14.09 -6.76
CA ALA A 237 12.52 -15.47 -6.32
C ALA A 237 13.83 -16.16 -5.93
N ALA A 238 14.88 -16.03 -6.76
CA ALA A 238 16.20 -16.58 -6.44
C ALA A 238 16.81 -15.97 -5.16
N LEU A 239 16.58 -14.69 -4.91
CA LEU A 239 16.98 -14.02 -3.68
C LEU A 239 16.25 -14.58 -2.45
N GLN A 240 14.93 -14.79 -2.54
CA GLN A 240 14.14 -15.43 -1.46
C GLN A 240 14.63 -16.85 -1.15
N ASP A 241 14.95 -17.61 -2.19
CA ASP A 241 15.51 -18.97 -2.10
C ASP A 241 16.98 -18.98 -1.62
N LYS A 242 17.62 -17.81 -1.45
CA LYS A 242 19.06 -17.65 -1.19
C LYS A 242 19.95 -18.34 -2.25
N ASP A 243 19.45 -18.53 -3.48
CA ASP A 243 20.18 -19.17 -4.58
C ASP A 243 20.97 -18.14 -5.40
N LEU A 244 22.22 -17.93 -5.01
CA LEU A 244 23.13 -17.00 -5.67
C LEU A 244 23.43 -17.37 -7.14
N LYS A 245 23.48 -18.66 -7.49
CA LYS A 245 23.78 -19.09 -8.87
C LYS A 245 22.62 -18.74 -9.79
N ARG A 246 21.39 -19.02 -9.36
CA ARG A 246 20.18 -18.65 -10.09
C ARG A 246 20.02 -17.14 -10.19
N LEU A 247 20.35 -16.41 -9.12
CA LEU A 247 20.38 -14.94 -9.16
C LEU A 247 21.36 -14.43 -10.22
N HIS A 248 22.57 -15.00 -10.29
CA HIS A 248 23.54 -14.59 -11.30
C HIS A 248 23.10 -14.90 -12.73
N TYR A 249 22.49 -16.07 -12.94
CA TYR A 249 21.96 -16.46 -14.23
C TYR A 249 20.93 -15.44 -14.74
N TRP A 250 19.95 -15.09 -13.91
CA TRP A 250 18.91 -14.13 -14.30
C TRP A 250 19.41 -12.69 -14.36
N GLY A 251 20.35 -12.31 -13.48
CA GLY A 251 21.03 -11.01 -13.55
C GLY A 251 21.79 -10.81 -14.85
N GLN A 252 22.53 -11.82 -15.31
CA GLN A 252 23.21 -11.75 -16.60
C GLN A 252 22.22 -11.64 -17.77
N ARG A 253 21.14 -12.43 -17.76
CA ARG A 253 20.09 -12.32 -18.79
C ARG A 253 19.43 -10.95 -18.82
N MET A 254 19.22 -10.34 -17.66
CA MET A 254 18.70 -8.97 -17.55
C MET A 254 19.64 -7.96 -18.20
N LEU A 255 20.95 -8.10 -18.00
CA LEU A 255 21.94 -7.25 -18.66
C LEU A 255 21.92 -7.46 -20.17
N ASP A 256 21.89 -8.71 -20.63
CA ASP A 256 21.94 -9.04 -22.06
C ASP A 256 20.72 -8.46 -22.81
N CYS A 257 19.50 -8.62 -22.28
CA CYS A 257 18.30 -8.11 -22.94
C CYS A 257 18.23 -6.58 -22.95
N THR A 258 18.63 -5.94 -21.85
CA THR A 258 18.60 -4.48 -21.76
C THR A 258 19.72 -3.83 -22.56
N GLN A 259 20.88 -4.47 -22.69
CA GLN A 259 21.96 -4.01 -23.58
C GLN A 259 21.52 -4.01 -25.05
N GLN A 260 20.86 -5.08 -25.50
CA GLN A 260 20.40 -5.22 -26.90
C GLN A 260 19.37 -4.16 -27.30
N SER A 261 18.66 -3.58 -26.32
CA SER A 261 17.67 -2.53 -26.59
C SER A 261 18.27 -1.19 -27.04
N GLY A 262 19.55 -0.94 -26.75
CA GLY A 262 20.19 0.37 -26.94
C GLY A 262 19.72 1.47 -25.96
N ASN A 263 18.73 1.19 -25.10
CA ASN A 263 18.23 2.14 -24.11
C ASN A 263 19.18 2.18 -22.89
N LYS A 264 19.89 3.31 -22.74
CA LYS A 264 20.89 3.50 -21.68
C LYS A 264 20.26 3.56 -20.30
N GLY A 265 19.13 4.23 -20.13
CA GLY A 265 18.40 4.26 -18.87
C GLY A 265 17.98 2.87 -18.41
N LEU A 266 17.43 2.06 -19.31
CA LEU A 266 17.03 0.69 -19.01
C LEU A 266 18.23 -0.21 -18.69
N PHE A 267 19.32 -0.08 -19.45
CA PHE A 267 20.54 -0.87 -19.20
C PHE A 267 21.24 -0.49 -17.89
N ALA A 268 21.28 0.81 -17.56
CA ALA A 268 21.77 1.29 -16.27
C ALA A 268 20.88 0.81 -15.12
N THR A 269 19.56 0.78 -15.32
CA THR A 269 18.61 0.24 -14.34
C THR A 269 18.87 -1.25 -14.06
N ALA A 270 19.12 -2.05 -15.10
CA ALA A 270 19.49 -3.46 -14.92
C ALA A 270 20.74 -3.66 -14.06
N HIS A 271 21.77 -2.84 -14.25
CA HIS A 271 22.99 -2.90 -13.43
C HIS A 271 22.72 -2.60 -11.96
N ILE A 272 21.95 -1.54 -11.65
CA ILE A 272 21.71 -1.15 -10.25
C ILE A 272 20.74 -2.10 -9.56
N SER A 273 19.70 -2.60 -10.26
CA SER A 273 18.78 -3.61 -9.72
C SER A 273 19.53 -4.90 -9.38
N TYR A 274 20.41 -5.35 -10.28
CA TYR A 274 21.22 -6.54 -10.04
C TYR A 274 22.20 -6.36 -8.89
N ALA A 275 22.95 -5.25 -8.87
CA ALA A 275 23.84 -4.93 -7.75
C ALA A 275 23.06 -4.88 -6.43
N GLY A 276 21.89 -4.25 -6.41
CA GLY A 276 21.00 -4.14 -5.25
C GLY A 276 20.60 -5.47 -4.65
N MET A 277 20.23 -6.44 -5.49
CA MET A 277 19.90 -7.78 -5.00
C MET A 277 21.13 -8.51 -4.44
N LEU A 278 22.30 -8.31 -5.05
CA LEU A 278 23.56 -8.91 -4.58
C LEU A 278 24.04 -8.37 -3.23
N PHE A 279 23.61 -7.18 -2.79
CA PHE A 279 23.92 -6.68 -1.44
C PHE A 279 23.45 -7.60 -0.30
N ASN A 280 22.47 -8.46 -0.56
CA ASN A 280 22.01 -9.47 0.41
C ASN A 280 23.00 -10.64 0.59
N PHE A 281 24.01 -10.73 -0.28
CA PHE A 281 25.06 -11.73 -0.21
C PHE A 281 26.36 -11.11 0.27
N LYS A 282 26.99 -11.73 1.26
CA LYS A 282 28.21 -11.17 1.89
C LYS A 282 29.35 -11.10 0.87
N ARG A 283 29.82 -9.86 0.62
CA ARG A 283 31.06 -9.54 -0.13
C ARG A 283 31.09 -10.07 -1.57
N GLU A 284 29.98 -9.97 -2.26
CA GLU A 284 29.90 -10.43 -3.66
C GLU A 284 30.79 -9.55 -4.58
N PRO A 285 31.74 -10.15 -5.34
CA PRO A 285 32.72 -9.41 -6.15
C PRO A 285 32.19 -8.74 -7.41
N GLN A 286 31.01 -9.12 -7.91
CA GLN A 286 30.37 -8.52 -9.07
C GLN A 286 29.72 -7.16 -8.77
N ILE A 287 29.31 -6.90 -7.52
CA ILE A 287 28.73 -5.60 -7.09
C ILE A 287 29.54 -4.40 -7.60
N PRO A 288 30.85 -4.24 -7.29
CA PRO A 288 31.61 -3.06 -7.74
C PRO A 288 31.67 -2.96 -9.27
N LEU A 289 31.75 -4.08 -9.99
CA LEU A 289 31.77 -4.10 -11.46
C LEU A 289 30.44 -3.60 -12.04
N LEU A 290 29.32 -4.02 -11.44
CA LEU A 290 27.98 -3.59 -11.86
C LEU A 290 27.77 -2.11 -11.59
N LEU A 291 28.16 -1.64 -10.40
CA LEU A 291 28.01 -0.24 -10.02
C LEU A 291 28.90 0.69 -10.87
N GLU A 292 30.13 0.29 -11.18
CA GLU A 292 31.03 1.08 -12.05
C GLU A 292 30.50 1.17 -13.48
N LYS A 293 30.15 0.02 -14.09
CA LYS A 293 29.63 -0.03 -15.46
C LYS A 293 28.31 0.70 -15.58
N GLY A 294 27.37 0.43 -14.68
CA GLY A 294 26.06 1.08 -14.65
C GLY A 294 26.17 2.60 -14.47
N SER A 295 27.03 3.07 -13.57
CA SER A 295 27.28 4.51 -13.39
C SER A 295 27.84 5.16 -14.65
N ARG A 296 28.77 4.49 -15.35
CA ARG A 296 29.32 5.00 -16.63
C ARG A 296 28.22 5.11 -17.70
N ILE A 297 27.36 4.10 -17.82
CA ILE A 297 26.24 4.09 -18.77
C ILE A 297 25.26 5.22 -18.46
N ALA A 298 24.85 5.36 -17.19
CA ALA A 298 23.95 6.42 -16.75
C ALA A 298 24.54 7.81 -17.01
N LYS A 299 25.82 8.05 -16.67
CA LYS A 299 26.50 9.32 -16.96
C LYS A 299 26.53 9.63 -18.45
N GLN A 300 26.82 8.64 -19.29
CA GLN A 300 26.79 8.84 -20.75
C GLN A 300 25.38 9.16 -21.27
N GLY A 301 24.35 8.47 -20.78
CA GLY A 301 22.96 8.77 -21.17
C GLY A 301 22.52 10.16 -20.71
N MET A 302 22.91 10.56 -19.50
CA MET A 302 22.66 11.91 -18.97
C MET A 302 23.29 12.99 -19.86
N LEU A 303 24.55 12.82 -20.28
CA LEU A 303 25.22 13.74 -21.20
C LEU A 303 24.58 13.80 -22.60
N GLN A 304 23.87 12.75 -22.99
CA GLN A 304 23.12 12.67 -24.24
C GLN A 304 21.68 13.20 -24.12
N GLY A 305 21.29 13.70 -22.94
CA GLY A 305 19.96 14.26 -22.71
C GLY A 305 18.87 13.23 -22.44
N ASP A 306 19.22 11.98 -22.09
CA ASP A 306 18.24 10.99 -21.62
C ASP A 306 17.75 11.37 -20.20
N PRO A 307 16.48 11.78 -20.03
CA PRO A 307 15.96 12.23 -18.75
C PRO A 307 15.90 11.11 -17.70
N ALA A 308 15.84 9.84 -18.11
CA ALA A 308 15.83 8.70 -17.19
C ALA A 308 17.19 8.50 -16.50
N CYS A 309 18.28 8.99 -17.11
CA CYS A 309 19.64 8.70 -16.66
C CYS A 309 20.10 9.57 -15.48
N LEU A 310 19.63 10.81 -15.35
CA LEU A 310 20.06 11.69 -14.23
C LEU A 310 19.68 11.12 -12.86
N PRO A 311 18.42 10.68 -12.60
CA PRO A 311 18.08 9.99 -11.37
C PRO A 311 18.93 8.74 -11.11
N LEU A 312 19.28 7.99 -12.17
CA LEU A 312 20.13 6.81 -12.04
C LEU A 312 21.55 7.16 -11.60
N VAL A 313 22.15 8.24 -12.13
CA VAL A 313 23.48 8.71 -11.66
C VAL A 313 23.45 9.01 -10.17
N ILE A 314 22.41 9.70 -9.69
CA ILE A 314 22.21 9.99 -8.27
C ILE A 314 22.11 8.68 -7.46
N GLN A 315 21.29 7.72 -7.92
CA GLN A 315 21.16 6.42 -7.25
C GLN A 315 22.47 5.63 -7.21
N PHE A 316 23.26 5.63 -8.29
CA PHE A 316 24.56 4.96 -8.33
C PHE A 316 25.53 5.50 -7.28
N TYR A 317 25.55 6.82 -7.04
CA TYR A 317 26.38 7.38 -5.95
C TYR A 317 25.95 6.85 -4.58
N GLY A 318 24.64 6.77 -4.31
CA GLY A 318 24.14 6.17 -3.07
C GLY A 318 24.54 4.70 -2.90
N TYR A 319 24.49 3.91 -3.97
CA TYR A 319 24.90 2.50 -3.94
C TYR A 319 26.42 2.33 -3.79
N GLN A 320 27.24 3.21 -4.40
CA GLN A 320 28.68 3.23 -4.18
C GLN A 320 29.02 3.57 -2.71
N GLY A 321 28.32 4.55 -2.13
CA GLY A 321 28.43 4.87 -0.71
C GLY A 321 28.06 3.69 0.19
N ALA A 322 26.94 3.03 -0.09
CA ALA A 322 26.49 1.85 0.65
C ALA A 322 27.50 0.69 0.55
N TYR A 323 28.07 0.45 -0.64
CA TYR A 323 29.10 -0.56 -0.83
C TYR A 323 30.39 -0.23 -0.07
N ALA A 324 30.87 1.01 -0.15
CA ALA A 324 32.04 1.46 0.61
C ALA A 324 31.83 1.33 2.12
N GLN A 325 30.63 1.67 2.61
CA GLN A 325 30.24 1.52 4.01
C GLN A 325 30.25 0.04 4.44
N LEU A 326 29.70 -0.87 3.62
CA LEU A 326 29.72 -2.32 3.86
C LEU A 326 31.17 -2.85 3.96
N ARG A 327 32.08 -2.28 3.17
CA ARG A 327 33.52 -2.58 3.19
C ARG A 327 34.28 -1.84 4.31
N LYS A 328 33.58 -1.12 5.20
CA LYS A 328 34.13 -0.31 6.30
C LYS A 328 35.07 0.82 5.84
N ARG A 329 34.96 1.25 4.58
CA ARG A 329 35.68 2.40 4.03
C ARG A 329 34.86 3.66 4.25
N PHE A 330 34.77 4.09 5.51
CA PHE A 330 33.80 5.10 5.92
C PHE A 330 34.04 6.47 5.29
N THR A 331 35.29 6.91 5.17
CA THR A 331 35.62 8.18 4.48
C THR A 331 35.16 8.18 3.02
N GLU A 332 35.44 7.09 2.30
CA GLU A 332 34.98 6.91 0.91
C GLU A 332 33.45 6.92 0.81
N ALA A 333 32.76 6.26 1.74
CA ALA A 333 31.30 6.24 1.79
C ALA A 333 30.70 7.63 2.03
N ILE A 334 31.27 8.41 2.97
CA ILE A 334 30.88 9.80 3.23
C ILE A 334 31.01 10.62 1.95
N ASP A 335 32.14 10.51 1.24
CA ASP A 335 32.38 11.28 0.02
C ASP A 335 31.35 10.94 -1.08
N TRP A 336 30.99 9.66 -1.23
CA TRP A 336 29.94 9.24 -2.17
C TRP A 336 28.56 9.81 -1.80
N TYR A 337 28.18 9.78 -0.52
CA TYR A 337 26.91 10.36 -0.08
C TYR A 337 26.85 11.88 -0.26
N ILE A 338 27.96 12.59 -0.02
CA ILE A 338 28.07 14.03 -0.29
C ILE A 338 27.92 14.32 -1.79
N GLN A 339 28.55 13.51 -2.65
CA GLN A 339 28.39 13.64 -4.11
C GLN A 339 26.95 13.38 -4.56
N GLN A 340 26.30 12.36 -4.00
CA GLN A 340 24.88 12.09 -4.23
C GLN A 340 24.01 13.30 -3.85
N ALA A 341 24.20 13.82 -2.64
CA ALA A 341 23.41 14.92 -2.11
C ALA A 341 23.59 16.20 -2.94
N THR A 342 24.83 16.53 -3.26
CA THR A 342 25.18 17.71 -4.06
C THR A 342 24.56 17.65 -5.46
N LEU A 343 24.67 16.51 -6.14
CA LEU A 343 24.09 16.36 -7.49
C LEU A 343 22.55 16.42 -7.43
N ALA A 344 21.94 15.75 -6.46
CA ALA A 344 20.49 15.78 -6.26
C ALA A 344 19.98 17.20 -6.01
N GLN A 345 20.69 17.97 -5.17
CA GLN A 345 20.38 19.37 -4.88
C GLN A 345 20.48 20.25 -6.13
N GLN A 346 21.58 20.14 -6.90
CA GLN A 346 21.79 20.91 -8.13
C GLN A 346 20.62 20.73 -9.13
N HIS A 347 20.02 19.56 -9.15
CA HIS A 347 18.89 19.21 -10.02
C HIS A 347 17.53 19.23 -9.32
N LYS A 348 17.43 19.83 -8.13
CA LYS A 348 16.17 20.02 -7.37
C LYS A 348 15.47 18.73 -6.93
N PHE A 349 16.19 17.62 -6.80
CA PHE A 349 15.69 16.42 -6.13
C PHE A 349 15.85 16.55 -4.61
N LEU A 350 15.24 17.58 -4.01
CA LEU A 350 15.51 18.00 -2.64
C LEU A 350 15.27 16.89 -1.59
N PRO A 351 14.16 16.13 -1.61
CA PRO A 351 13.97 15.03 -0.66
C PRO A 351 15.05 13.93 -0.77
N GLN A 352 15.52 13.62 -1.98
CA GLN A 352 16.61 12.67 -2.19
C GLN A 352 17.95 13.23 -1.71
N ALA A 353 18.19 14.53 -1.92
CA ALA A 353 19.37 15.21 -1.39
C ALA A 353 19.41 15.14 0.13
N MET A 354 18.28 15.36 0.81
CA MET A 354 18.18 15.29 2.28
C MET A 354 18.47 13.89 2.81
N ASN A 355 17.98 12.85 2.14
CA ASN A 355 18.33 11.47 2.49
C ASN A 355 19.84 11.21 2.37
N ALA A 356 20.47 11.68 1.30
CA ALA A 356 21.91 11.51 1.11
C ALA A 356 22.74 12.32 2.12
N TRP A 357 22.35 13.56 2.41
CA TRP A 357 22.96 14.37 3.48
C TRP A 357 22.81 13.72 4.84
N TYR A 358 21.65 13.14 5.15
CA TYR A 358 21.40 12.41 6.39
C TYR A 358 22.33 11.20 6.53
N GLN A 359 22.49 10.40 5.48
CA GLN A 359 23.43 9.27 5.49
C GLN A 359 24.87 9.72 5.71
N ALA A 360 25.31 10.79 5.02
CA ALA A 360 26.64 11.37 5.21
C ALA A 360 26.83 11.88 6.64
N ALA A 361 25.88 12.65 7.18
CA ALA A 361 25.96 13.24 8.51
C ALA A 361 25.99 12.17 9.61
N GLU A 362 25.13 11.15 9.54
CA GLU A 362 25.14 10.06 10.51
C GLU A 362 26.45 9.28 10.48
N LEU A 363 27.00 9.04 9.29
CA LEU A 363 28.27 8.35 9.17
C LEU A 363 29.43 9.19 9.71
N CYS A 364 29.47 10.50 9.41
CA CYS A 364 30.40 11.45 10.02
C CYS A 364 30.29 11.42 11.55
N ARG A 365 29.07 11.56 12.10
CA ARG A 365 28.84 11.55 13.55
C ARG A 365 29.49 10.35 14.24
N ARG A 366 29.41 9.18 13.61
CA ARG A 366 29.89 7.90 14.18
C ARG A 366 31.34 7.56 13.86
N LYS A 367 31.90 8.05 12.74
CA LYS A 367 33.17 7.56 12.18
C LYS A 367 34.16 8.66 11.78
N ASP A 368 33.70 9.88 11.55
CA ASP A 368 34.52 11.04 11.20
C ASP A 368 33.87 12.33 11.73
N SER A 369 33.91 12.50 13.05
CA SER A 369 33.24 13.61 13.73
C SER A 369 33.78 14.99 13.31
N SER A 370 34.99 15.03 12.74
CA SER A 370 35.61 16.27 12.26
C SER A 370 34.82 16.93 11.12
N ARG A 371 34.16 16.11 10.29
CA ARG A 371 33.36 16.58 9.13
C ARG A 371 31.89 16.78 9.45
N TYR A 372 31.43 16.33 10.63
CA TYR A 372 30.01 16.24 10.96
C TYR A 372 29.29 17.57 10.82
N TYR A 373 29.82 18.63 11.43
CA TYR A 373 29.18 19.94 11.41
C TYR A 373 29.23 20.62 10.04
N THR A 374 30.32 20.44 9.27
CA THR A 374 30.38 20.92 7.88
C THR A 374 29.31 20.27 7.01
N VAL A 375 29.08 18.96 7.18
CA VAL A 375 28.04 18.24 6.44
C VAL A 375 26.65 18.66 6.90
N LEU A 376 26.42 18.87 8.20
CA LEU A 376 25.14 19.37 8.73
C LEU A 376 24.81 20.77 8.21
N GLU A 377 25.78 21.68 8.17
CA GLU A 377 25.60 23.03 7.65
C GLU A 377 25.20 23.00 6.17
N GLN A 378 25.88 22.18 5.36
CA GLN A 378 25.51 21.98 3.95
C GLN A 378 24.11 21.40 3.79
N ALA A 379 23.72 20.47 4.65
CA ALA A 379 22.38 19.88 4.66
C ALA A 379 21.31 20.93 5.02
N TRP A 380 21.56 21.77 6.01
CA TRP A 380 20.68 22.88 6.40
C TRP A 380 20.51 23.89 5.26
N GLU A 381 21.62 24.35 4.67
CA GLU A 381 21.56 25.28 3.52
C GLU A 381 20.77 24.69 2.35
N SER A 382 20.96 23.40 2.09
CA SER A 382 20.28 22.69 0.99
C SER A 382 18.76 22.64 1.15
N GLY A 383 18.24 22.59 2.37
CA GLY A 383 16.80 22.48 2.63
C GLY A 383 16.06 23.82 2.69
N LYS A 384 16.76 24.96 2.60
CA LYS A 384 16.11 26.29 2.62
C LYS A 384 15.11 26.55 1.49
N GLN A 385 15.21 25.80 0.40
CA GLN A 385 14.32 25.91 -0.76
C GLN A 385 13.14 24.93 -0.72
N MET A 386 13.05 24.09 0.32
CA MET A 386 11.99 23.09 0.46
C MET A 386 10.68 23.72 0.92
N THR A 387 9.56 23.16 0.47
CA THR A 387 8.22 23.53 0.95
C THR A 387 7.93 22.89 2.31
N ASP A 388 6.92 23.39 3.02
CA ASP A 388 6.51 22.83 4.31
C ASP A 388 6.15 21.34 4.23
N ASP A 389 5.49 20.93 3.14
CA ASP A 389 5.13 19.54 2.88
C ASP A 389 6.39 18.68 2.67
N GLU A 390 7.36 19.17 1.90
CA GLU A 390 8.63 18.48 1.70
C GLU A 390 9.45 18.38 2.98
N ILE A 391 9.43 19.41 3.83
CA ILE A 391 10.09 19.41 5.14
C ILE A 391 9.44 18.38 6.06
N THR A 392 8.11 18.32 6.08
CA THR A 392 7.34 17.40 6.94
C THR A 392 7.49 15.95 6.51
N ALA A 393 7.57 15.69 5.21
CA ALA A 393 7.66 14.35 4.64
C ALA A 393 9.10 13.80 4.55
N SER A 394 10.13 14.56 4.94
CA SER A 394 11.53 14.17 4.74
C SER A 394 12.35 14.11 6.04
N VAL A 395 13.57 13.57 5.92
CA VAL A 395 14.55 13.52 7.02
C VAL A 395 15.21 14.88 7.31
N TYR A 396 14.84 15.94 6.59
CA TYR A 396 15.39 17.28 6.78
C TYR A 396 15.18 17.80 8.20
N SER A 397 13.99 17.56 8.76
CA SER A 397 13.64 17.92 10.13
C SER A 397 14.64 17.36 11.16
N TYR A 398 15.17 16.15 10.93
CA TYR A 398 16.21 15.54 11.78
C TYR A 398 17.57 16.24 11.65
N LEU A 399 17.95 16.62 10.42
CA LEU A 399 19.19 17.35 10.14
C LEU A 399 19.16 18.75 10.76
N VAL A 400 18.01 19.45 10.64
CA VAL A 400 17.79 20.76 11.23
C VAL A 400 17.81 20.71 12.75
N ARG A 401 17.21 19.67 13.34
CA ARG A 401 17.25 19.44 14.80
C ARG A 401 18.68 19.29 15.31
N ASP A 402 19.52 18.54 14.61
CA ASP A 402 20.94 18.35 14.97
C ASP A 402 21.75 19.64 14.75
N TYR A 403 21.52 20.35 13.63
CA TYR A 403 22.22 21.60 13.33
C TYR A 403 21.82 22.75 14.27
N HIS A 404 20.56 22.77 14.74
CA HIS A 404 20.10 23.71 15.76
C HIS A 404 20.94 23.60 17.04
N ASP A 405 21.20 22.38 17.53
CA ASP A 405 21.98 22.19 18.77
C ASP A 405 23.42 22.69 18.62
N TYR A 406 24.01 22.46 17.44
CA TYR A 406 25.29 23.04 17.09
C TYR A 406 25.25 24.58 17.06
N ALA A 407 24.28 25.16 16.36
CA ALA A 407 24.13 26.61 16.23
C ALA A 407 23.90 27.29 17.59
N TYR A 408 23.09 26.68 18.46
CA TYR A 408 22.85 27.15 19.82
C TYR A 408 24.12 27.12 20.66
N THR A 409 24.84 25.99 20.65
CA THR A 409 26.09 25.82 21.41
C THR A 409 27.18 26.81 20.97
N ASN A 410 27.24 27.12 19.66
CA ASN A 410 28.21 28.03 19.08
C ASN A 410 27.73 29.49 18.98
N LYS A 411 26.60 29.83 19.61
CA LYS A 411 26.06 31.20 19.67
C LYS A 411 25.77 31.82 18.30
N LEU A 412 25.35 31.02 17.34
CA LEU A 412 24.91 31.47 16.01
C LEU A 412 23.46 31.96 16.07
N SER A 413 23.21 33.08 16.78
CA SER A 413 21.86 33.52 17.16
C SER A 413 20.89 33.70 15.98
N ASN A 414 21.38 34.20 14.83
CA ASN A 414 20.54 34.37 13.64
C ASN A 414 20.07 33.02 13.08
N VAL A 415 20.96 32.02 13.03
CA VAL A 415 20.63 30.67 12.56
C VAL A 415 19.63 30.00 13.50
N VAL A 416 19.84 30.11 14.80
CA VAL A 416 18.92 29.58 15.81
C VAL A 416 17.53 30.18 15.64
N GLN A 417 17.44 31.51 15.52
CA GLN A 417 16.16 32.20 15.34
C GLN A 417 15.43 31.75 14.06
N GLN A 418 16.13 31.66 12.93
CA GLN A 418 15.54 31.20 11.66
C GLN A 418 14.98 29.78 11.77
N ILE A 419 15.72 28.88 12.43
CA ILE A 419 15.28 27.50 12.65
C ILE A 419 14.06 27.46 13.57
N GLU A 420 14.07 28.20 14.68
CA GLU A 420 12.95 28.23 15.62
C GLU A 420 11.67 28.80 15.00
N GLU A 421 11.77 29.85 14.18
CA GLU A 421 10.65 30.41 13.43
C GLU A 421 10.10 29.41 12.41
N THR A 422 10.97 28.79 11.62
CA THR A 422 10.56 27.85 10.55
C THR A 422 9.94 26.58 11.14
N MET A 423 10.67 25.91 12.05
CA MET A 423 10.23 24.64 12.63
C MET A 423 9.06 24.83 13.61
N GLY A 424 9.03 25.96 14.33
CA GLY A 424 7.92 26.30 15.21
C GLY A 424 6.63 26.58 14.46
N ARG A 425 6.69 27.16 13.25
CA ARG A 425 5.53 27.35 12.37
C ARG A 425 4.99 26.04 11.81
N ILE A 426 5.86 25.11 11.43
CA ILE A 426 5.47 23.84 10.78
C ILE A 426 5.01 22.79 11.81
N PHE A 427 5.75 22.60 12.89
CA PHE A 427 5.54 21.51 13.87
C PHE A 427 5.02 22.01 15.23
N GLY A 428 4.83 23.33 15.39
CA GLY A 428 4.37 23.94 16.64
C GLY A 428 5.46 24.20 17.68
N LYS A 429 5.07 24.73 18.84
CA LYS A 429 6.01 25.19 19.88
C LYS A 429 6.91 24.09 20.46
N ASN A 430 6.44 22.84 20.44
CA ASN A 430 7.17 21.68 20.98
C ASN A 430 7.88 20.87 19.88
N TRP A 431 8.19 21.49 18.74
CA TRP A 431 8.75 20.81 17.57
C TRP A 431 10.01 19.98 17.87
N LYS A 432 10.86 20.42 18.80
CA LYS A 432 12.09 19.69 19.19
C LYS A 432 11.76 18.29 19.72
N GLU A 433 10.78 18.19 20.62
CA GLU A 433 10.33 16.92 21.20
C GLU A 433 9.61 16.04 20.19
N GLU A 434 8.80 16.64 19.32
CA GLU A 434 8.11 15.96 18.22
C GLU A 434 9.12 15.26 17.29
N ILE A 435 10.13 16.01 16.83
CA ILE A 435 11.16 15.48 15.94
C ILE A 435 12.02 14.43 16.63
N ASP A 436 12.38 14.62 17.90
CA ASP A 436 13.15 13.63 18.65
C ASP A 436 12.37 12.30 18.83
N ARG A 437 11.04 12.37 18.99
CA ARG A 437 10.16 11.19 18.97
C ARG A 437 10.14 10.52 17.60
N MET A 438 9.95 11.29 16.53
CA MET A 438 9.94 10.79 15.14
C MET A 438 11.28 10.13 14.78
N LYS A 439 12.41 10.75 15.11
CA LYS A 439 13.77 10.23 14.86
C LYS A 439 14.00 8.89 15.56
N LYS A 440 13.54 8.75 16.82
CA LYS A 440 13.62 7.49 17.57
C LYS A 440 12.76 6.39 16.95
N ALA A 441 11.55 6.71 16.50
CA ALA A 441 10.70 5.75 15.80
C ALA A 441 11.33 5.29 14.48
N ASN A 442 11.91 6.22 13.71
CA ASN A 442 12.50 5.92 12.41
C ASN A 442 13.84 5.15 12.49
N THR A 443 14.65 5.40 13.53
CA THR A 443 15.91 4.65 13.76
C THR A 443 15.65 3.16 13.99
N ARG A 444 14.48 2.79 14.53
CA ARG A 444 14.06 1.38 14.68
C ARG A 444 13.71 0.71 13.34
N MET A 445 13.30 1.47 12.33
CA MET A 445 13.01 0.98 10.98
C MET A 445 14.27 0.88 10.10
N ILE A 446 15.20 1.83 10.21
CA ILE A 446 16.40 1.90 9.35
C ILE A 446 17.50 0.90 9.77
N MET A 447 17.46 0.37 11.00
CA MET A 447 18.40 -0.67 11.48
C MET A 447 18.08 -2.10 11.01
N GLN A 448 17.08 -2.31 10.15
CA GLN A 448 16.90 -3.59 9.43
C GLN A 448 17.14 -3.41 7.92
N PRO A 449 18.39 -3.41 7.44
CA PRO A 449 18.71 -4.33 6.37
C PRO A 449 18.61 -5.74 6.98
N GLN A 450 18.01 -6.71 6.27
CA GLN A 450 18.05 -8.13 6.62
C GLN A 450 19.49 -8.66 6.54
N ILE A 451 20.33 -8.23 7.48
CA ILE A 451 21.61 -8.83 7.78
C ILE A 451 21.44 -9.32 9.21
N GLU A 452 21.03 -10.58 9.32
CA GLU A 452 21.15 -11.35 10.56
C GLU A 452 22.58 -11.15 11.09
N THR A 453 22.69 -10.41 12.18
CA THR A 453 23.90 -10.35 12.96
C THR A 453 23.84 -11.55 13.89
N GLU A 454 24.44 -12.66 13.45
CA GLU A 454 24.80 -13.75 14.36
C GLU A 454 25.73 -13.15 15.43
N THR A 455 25.24 -13.17 16.66
CA THR A 455 26.06 -13.00 17.86
C THR A 455 27.01 -14.20 17.93
N GLU A 456 28.29 -13.98 17.63
CA GLU A 456 29.36 -14.91 17.99
C GLU A 456 29.43 -14.96 19.52
N ASP A 457 28.87 -16.01 20.12
CA ASP A 457 29.21 -16.44 21.48
C ASP A 457 30.66 -16.93 21.48
N VAL A 458 31.58 -15.99 21.68
CA VAL A 458 32.93 -16.31 22.15
C VAL A 458 32.81 -16.67 23.62
N SER A 459 32.46 -17.92 23.91
CA SER A 459 32.75 -18.55 25.19
C SER A 459 34.25 -18.89 25.23
N SER A 460 35.05 -17.87 25.52
CA SER A 460 36.40 -18.04 26.02
C SER A 460 36.38 -18.24 27.53
N SER A 461 37.18 -19.19 27.99
CA SER A 461 37.74 -19.37 29.35
C SER A 461 36.81 -19.95 30.43
N SER A 462 36.97 -21.25 30.69
CA SER A 462 37.79 -21.81 31.80
C SER A 462 37.35 -23.23 32.12
#